data_AF-A0A535HQV1-F1
#
_entry.id   AF-A0A535HQV1-F1
#
_cell.length_a   1.000
_cell.length_b   1.000
_cell.length_c   1.000
_cell.angle_alpha   90.00
_cell.angle_beta   90.00
_cell.angle_gamma   90.00
#
_symmetry.space_group_name_H-M   'P 1'
#
loop_
_entity.id
_entity.type
_entity.pdbx_description
1 polymer ?
#
loop_
_entity_poly.entity_id
_entity_poly.type
_entity_poly.pdbx_seq_one_letter_code
_entity_poly.pdbx_strand_id
1 'polypeptide(L)'
;MEEFAKTSEAITATTKKLLKTGLVADYLKSRGVDEAAVSAVFLSGRAFPVWEETTLQVGGRSLWQIVAELAGKDEGTLTEA
;
A
#
# COMPACT_ATOMS: atom_id res chain seq x y z
N MET A 1 -8.12 6.10 1.74
CA MET A 1 -7.29 5.24 0.86
C MET A 1 -6.61 6.06 -0.25
N GLU A 2 -7.30 6.95 -0.96
CA GLU A 2 -6.69 7.80 -2.01
C GLU A 2 -5.46 8.61 -1.53
N GLU A 3 -5.58 9.30 -0.39
CA GLU A 3 -4.47 10.09 0.17
C GLU A 3 -3.25 9.24 0.57
N PHE A 4 -3.46 8.00 0.99
CA PHE A 4 -2.39 7.06 1.28
C PHE A 4 -1.63 6.68 0.00
N ALA A 5 -2.37 6.41 -1.08
CA ALA A 5 -1.78 6.08 -2.38
C ALA A 5 -0.94 7.24 -2.92
N LYS A 6 -1.49 8.47 -2.92
CA LYS A 6 -0.75 9.69 -3.31
C LYS A 6 0.52 9.89 -2.49
N THR A 7 0.44 9.66 -1.17
CA THR A 7 1.61 9.75 -0.29
C THR A 7 2.68 8.72 -0.65
N SER A 8 2.28 7.48 -0.94
CA SER A 8 3.17 6.39 -1.34
C SER A 8 3.86 6.68 -2.68
N GLU A 9 3.14 7.24 -3.65
CA GLU A 9 3.68 7.72 -4.92
C GLU A 9 4.71 8.84 -4.70
N ALA A 10 4.38 9.84 -3.88
CA ALA A 10 5.30 10.95 -3.56
C ALA A 10 6.59 10.46 -2.86
N ILE A 11 6.49 9.48 -1.96
CA ILE A 11 7.65 8.86 -1.30
C ILE A 11 8.53 8.11 -2.32
N THR A 12 7.92 7.44 -3.30
CA THR A 12 8.61 6.69 -4.34
C THR A 12 9.29 7.62 -5.36
N ALA A 13 8.67 8.76 -5.66
CA ALA A 13 9.17 9.75 -6.61
C ALA A 13 10.44 10.50 -6.16
N THR A 14 10.96 10.23 -4.96
CA THR A 14 12.16 10.89 -4.43
C THR A 14 13.16 9.92 -3.83
N THR A 15 14.44 10.28 -3.87
CA THR A 15 15.54 9.55 -3.20
C THR A 15 16.01 10.25 -1.92
N LYS A 16 15.52 11.47 -1.64
CA LYS A 16 15.95 12.28 -0.49
C LYS A 16 15.33 11.75 0.80
N LYS A 17 16.14 11.13 1.67
CA LYS A 17 15.69 10.54 2.94
C LYS A 17 14.87 11.50 3.81
N LEU A 18 15.36 12.73 4.00
CA LEU A 18 14.65 13.73 4.83
C LEU A 18 13.29 14.13 4.24
N LEU A 19 13.18 14.18 2.91
CA LEU A 19 11.90 14.47 2.25
C LEU A 19 10.91 13.32 2.47
N LYS A 20 11.36 12.06 2.36
CA LYS A 20 10.51 10.89 2.70
C LYS A 20 10.01 10.95 4.14
N THR A 21 10.89 11.30 5.09
CA THR A 21 10.50 11.49 6.50
C THR A 21 9.44 12.58 6.64
N GLY A 22 9.60 13.72 5.96
CA GLY A 22 8.61 14.80 5.96
C GLY A 22 7.25 14.34 5.43
N LEU A 23 7.21 13.70 4.26
CA LEU A 23 5.98 13.19 3.64
C LEU A 23 5.22 12.22 4.56
N VAL A 24 5.94 11.27 5.18
CA VAL A 24 5.34 10.32 6.13
C VAL A 24 4.81 11.04 7.37
N ALA A 25 5.59 11.98 7.93
CA ALA A 25 5.20 12.72 9.13
C ALA A 25 3.94 13.56 8.89
N ASP A 26 3.88 14.25 7.76
CA ASP A 26 2.74 15.10 7.39
C ASP A 26 1.49 14.25 7.15
N TYR A 27 1.63 13.11 6.46
CA TYR A 27 0.54 12.15 6.31
C TYR A 27 0.01 11.66 7.66
N LEU A 28 0.88 11.17 8.56
CA LEU A 28 0.45 10.62 9.85
C LEU A 28 -0.21 11.66 10.75
N LYS A 29 0.27 12.92 10.74
CA LYS A 29 -0.37 14.03 11.47
C LYS A 29 -1.77 14.37 10.95
N SER A 30 -2.05 14.10 9.68
CA SER A 30 -3.35 14.36 9.06
C SER A 30 -4.41 13.28 9.38
N ARG A 31 -4.02 12.17 9.99
CA ARG A 31 -4.89 11.03 10.29
C ARG A 31 -5.22 10.96 11.79
N GLY A 32 -6.35 10.31 12.10
CA GLY A 32 -6.62 9.89 13.48
C GLY A 32 -5.61 8.83 13.95
N VAL A 33 -5.41 8.70 15.27
CA VAL A 33 -4.38 7.81 15.85
C VAL A 33 -4.51 6.36 15.36
N ASP A 34 -5.72 5.82 15.32
CA ASP A 34 -5.95 4.43 14.89
C ASP A 34 -5.63 4.23 13.40
N GLU A 35 -6.06 5.16 12.54
CA GLU A 35 -5.74 5.12 11.10
C GLU A 35 -4.24 5.33 10.86
N ALA A 36 -3.60 6.20 11.63
CA ALA A 36 -2.16 6.45 11.57
C ALA A 36 -1.37 5.19 11.96
N ALA A 37 -1.79 4.48 13.02
CA ALA A 37 -1.16 3.23 13.45
C ALA A 37 -1.24 2.16 12.36
N VAL A 38 -2.41 1.95 11.76
CA VAL A 38 -2.58 1.02 10.63
C VAL A 38 -1.74 1.46 9.43
N SER A 39 -1.81 2.74 9.06
CA SER A 39 -1.05 3.27 7.92
C SER A 39 0.46 3.10 8.09
N ALA A 40 0.99 3.20 9.30
CA ALA A 40 2.42 2.98 9.58
C ALA A 40 2.85 1.53 9.28
N VAL A 41 1.98 0.55 9.54
CA VAL A 41 2.21 -0.86 9.17
C VAL A 41 2.28 -0.99 7.64
N PHE A 42 1.30 -0.42 6.92
CA PHE A 42 1.28 -0.46 5.46
C PHE A 42 2.47 0.27 4.81
N LEU A 43 2.86 1.44 5.32
CA LEU A 43 4.03 2.19 4.85
C LEU A 43 5.35 1.43 5.05
N SER A 44 5.38 0.45 5.96
CA SER A 44 6.52 -0.46 6.13
C SER A 44 6.56 -1.62 5.13
N GLY A 45 5.58 -1.69 4.21
CA GLY A 45 5.44 -2.76 3.22
C GLY A 45 4.82 -4.03 3.81
N ARG A 46 4.06 -3.93 4.90
CA ARG A 46 3.43 -5.06 5.60
C ARG A 46 1.92 -4.89 5.68
N ALA A 47 1.19 -5.99 5.63
CA ALA A 47 -0.25 -6.01 5.88
C ALA A 47 -0.59 -6.10 7.38
N PHE A 48 0.28 -6.74 8.16
CA PHE A 48 0.10 -6.95 9.60
C PHE A 48 1.33 -6.48 10.39
N PRO A 49 1.16 -6.06 11.66
CA PRO A 49 2.28 -5.78 12.56
C PRO A 49 3.23 -6.97 12.72
N VAL A 50 4.49 -6.71 13.07
CA VAL A 50 5.53 -7.76 13.19
C VAL A 50 5.26 -8.75 14.32
N TRP A 51 4.59 -8.32 15.39
CA TRP A 51 4.25 -9.16 16.53
C TRP A 51 3.00 -10.00 16.29
N GLU A 52 2.29 -9.78 15.18
CA GLU A 52 1.12 -10.55 14.80
C GLU A 52 1.56 -11.67 13.86
N GLU A 53 1.35 -12.92 14.26
CA GLU A 53 1.68 -14.11 13.47
C GLU A 53 0.62 -14.39 12.37
N THR A 54 0.03 -13.33 11.81
CA THR A 54 -0.98 -13.42 10.75
C THR A 54 -0.31 -13.35 9.38
N THR A 55 -0.72 -14.25 8.49
CA THR A 55 -0.34 -14.24 7.08
C THR A 55 -1.56 -13.88 6.25
N LEU A 56 -1.40 -13.06 5.21
CA LEU A 56 -2.51 -12.61 4.35
C LEU A 56 -3.19 -13.76 3.61
N GLN A 57 -2.50 -14.88 3.42
CA GLN A 57 -2.98 -16.08 2.70
C GLN A 57 -3.48 -15.76 1.27
N VAL A 58 -2.92 -14.73 0.64
CA VAL A 58 -3.20 -14.35 -0.75
C VAL A 58 -1.93 -14.49 -1.59
N GLY A 59 -1.96 -15.42 -2.54
CA GLY A 59 -0.90 -15.60 -3.53
C GLY A 59 -1.13 -14.76 -4.80
N GLY A 60 -0.08 -14.60 -5.61
CA GLY A 60 -0.14 -13.78 -6.83
C GLY A 60 -1.22 -14.19 -7.83
N ARG A 61 -1.51 -15.49 -7.96
CA ARG A 61 -2.57 -15.99 -8.84
C ARG A 61 -3.96 -15.52 -8.39
N SER A 62 -4.26 -15.67 -7.10
CA SER A 62 -5.54 -15.22 -6.53
C SER A 62 -5.69 -13.70 -6.66
N LEU A 63 -4.60 -12.96 -6.51
CA LEU A 63 -4.61 -11.51 -6.71
C LEU A 63 -4.93 -11.14 -8.17
N TRP A 64 -4.30 -11.78 -9.16
CA TRP A 64 -4.57 -11.53 -10.58
C TRP A 64 -6.00 -11.87 -10.97
N GLN A 65 -6.55 -12.98 -10.45
CA GLN A 65 -7.95 -13.37 -10.66
C GLN A 65 -8.91 -12.29 -10.18
N ILE A 66 -8.70 -11.79 -8.95
CA ILE A 66 -9.54 -10.74 -8.37
C ILE A 66 -9.43 -9.44 -9.19
N VAL A 67 -8.23 -9.06 -9.63
CA VAL A 67 -8.03 -7.87 -10.47
C VAL A 67 -8.73 -8.00 -11.82
N ALA A 68 -8.67 -9.18 -12.46
CA ALA A 68 -9.37 -9.49 -13.71
C ALA A 68 -10.88 -9.33 -13.57
N GLU A 69 -11.45 -9.95 -12.52
CA GLU A 69 -12.88 -9.87 -12.21
C GLU A 69 -13.31 -8.41 -11.96
N LEU A 70 -12.59 -7.67 -11.11
CA LEU A 70 -12.90 -6.28 -10.79
C LEU A 70 -12.75 -5.33 -11.99
N ALA A 71 -11.79 -5.61 -12.89
CA ALA A 71 -11.57 -4.83 -14.09
C ALA A 71 -12.54 -5.18 -15.24
N GLY A 72 -13.33 -6.27 -15.11
CA GLY A 72 -14.17 -6.79 -16.18
C GLY A 72 -13.37 -7.26 -17.39
N LYS A 73 -12.13 -7.73 -17.16
CA LYS A 73 -11.15 -8.10 -18.19
C LYS A 73 -10.72 -9.54 -17.99
N ASP A 74 -10.32 -10.20 -19.08
CA ASP A 74 -9.68 -11.52 -19.00
C ASP A 74 -8.22 -11.39 -18.54
N GLU A 75 -7.72 -12.39 -17.80
CA GLU A 75 -6.33 -12.41 -17.29
C GLU A 75 -5.30 -12.18 -18.40
N GLY A 76 -5.52 -12.71 -19.61
CA GLY A 76 -4.59 -12.55 -20.73
C GLY A 76 -4.44 -11.10 -21.21
N THR A 77 -5.47 -10.27 -20.98
CA THR A 77 -5.47 -8.84 -21.38
C THR A 77 -4.82 -7.93 -20.34
N LEU A 78 -4.58 -8.44 -19.13
CA LEU A 78 -4.01 -7.69 -18.01
C LEU A 78 -2.48 -7.78 -17.94
N THR A 79 -1.89 -8.74 -18.67
CA THR A 79 -0.44 -9.00 -18.69
C THR A 79 0.29 -8.33 -19.86
N GLU A 80 -0.40 -7.64 -20.77
CA GLU A 80 0.23 -6.89 -21.85
C GLU A 80 0.74 -5.54 -21.32
N ALA A 81 2.07 -5.35 -21.40
CA ALA A 81 2.80 -4.15 -21.01
C ALA A 81 3.22 -3.35 -22.24
#